data_AF-A0A2H5QGS5-F1
#
_entry.id   AF-A0A2H5QGS5-F1
#
_cell.length_a   1.000
_cell.length_b   1.000
_cell.length_c   1.000
_cell.angle_alpha   90.00
_cell.angle_beta   90.00
_cell.angle_gamma   90.00
#
_symmetry.space_group_name_H-M   'P 1'
#
loop_
_entity.id
_entity.type
_entity.pdbx_description
1 polymer ?
#
loop_
_entity_poly.entity_id
_entity_poly.type
_entity_poly.pdbx_seq_one_letter_code
_entity_poly.pdbx_strand_id
1 'polypeptide(L)'
;MNKAKPTSPFRLASLLHLQKHPKLALQLFKNPNPNANDTEAPPLKPFRYNLLHYDLIITKLGRAKMFDEMQQILHQLKHDTRVIPEEIIFCNVISFYGRARLLEHALQVFDEMPSFNVQRTVKSLNTLLNALLTCGKLDRMKELFISFNLKAIAVLDGLCSNLKIIMNDSQVRVTG
;
A
#
# COMPACT_ATOMS: atom_id res chain seq x y z
N MET A 1 22.03 -21.11 -31.37
CA MET A 1 21.97 -20.18 -30.22
C MET A 1 20.57 -20.20 -29.64
N ASN A 2 20.40 -20.66 -28.40
CA ASN A 2 19.10 -20.66 -27.72
C ASN A 2 18.77 -19.23 -27.27
N LYS A 3 17.78 -18.60 -27.89
CA LYS A 3 17.25 -17.30 -27.44
C LYS A 3 16.69 -17.46 -26.02
N ALA A 4 17.09 -16.60 -25.10
CA ALA A 4 16.50 -16.61 -23.76
C ALA A 4 15.01 -16.25 -23.87
N LYS A 5 14.12 -17.11 -23.37
CA LYS A 5 12.69 -16.85 -23.42
C LYS A 5 12.35 -15.66 -22.51
N PRO A 6 11.53 -14.68 -22.96
CA PRO A 6 11.07 -13.60 -22.11
C PRO A 6 10.39 -14.13 -20.84
N THR A 7 10.67 -13.51 -19.71
CA THR A 7 10.01 -13.80 -18.44
C THR A 7 8.51 -13.61 -18.60
N SER A 8 7.75 -14.63 -18.24
CA SER A 8 6.29 -14.54 -18.19
C SER A 8 5.83 -13.78 -16.93
N PRO A 9 4.62 -13.18 -16.94
CA PRO A 9 4.03 -12.61 -15.73
C PRO A 9 4.06 -13.58 -14.55
N PHE A 10 3.65 -14.83 -14.76
CA PHE A 10 3.70 -15.86 -13.71
C PHE A 10 5.11 -16.05 -13.15
N ARG A 11 6.13 -16.13 -14.02
CA ARG A 11 7.52 -16.30 -13.59
C ARG A 11 8.00 -15.10 -12.78
N LEU A 12 7.67 -13.86 -13.18
CA LEU A 12 8.04 -12.68 -12.40
C LEU A 12 7.41 -12.72 -11.00
N ALA A 13 6.12 -13.04 -10.89
CA ALA A 13 5.45 -13.17 -9.60
C ALA A 13 6.14 -14.21 -8.69
N SER A 14 6.48 -15.39 -9.23
CA SER A 14 7.22 -16.42 -8.49
C SER A 14 8.59 -15.92 -8.02
N LEU A 15 9.33 -15.24 -8.89
CA LEU A 15 10.67 -14.73 -8.56
C LEU A 15 10.60 -13.61 -7.50
N LEU A 16 9.63 -12.70 -7.59
CA LEU A 16 9.39 -11.65 -6.57
C LEU A 16 8.99 -12.26 -5.23
N HIS A 17 8.19 -13.32 -5.23
CA HIS A 17 7.81 -14.03 -4.02
C HIS A 17 9.04 -14.66 -3.33
N LEU A 18 9.88 -15.37 -4.11
CA LEU A 18 11.07 -16.06 -3.61
C LEU A 18 12.22 -15.14 -3.21
N GLN A 19 12.35 -13.98 -3.87
CA GLN A 19 13.46 -13.05 -3.59
C GLN A 19 13.28 -12.38 -2.23
N LYS A 20 14.08 -12.77 -1.24
CA LYS A 20 13.99 -12.25 0.14
C LYS A 20 14.51 -10.81 0.26
N HIS A 21 15.53 -10.45 -0.52
CA HIS A 21 16.16 -9.15 -0.39
C HIS A 21 15.37 -8.07 -1.15
N PRO A 22 14.89 -7.00 -0.48
CA PRO A 22 13.99 -6.02 -1.08
C PRO A 22 14.63 -5.25 -2.25
N LYS A 23 15.91 -4.88 -2.16
CA LYS A 23 16.63 -4.22 -3.28
C LYS A 23 16.76 -5.12 -4.51
N LEU A 24 16.99 -6.42 -4.31
CA LEU A 24 17.12 -7.36 -5.43
C LEU A 24 15.74 -7.64 -6.05
N ALA A 25 14.69 -7.71 -5.23
CA ALA A 25 13.33 -7.81 -5.71
C ALA A 25 12.93 -6.57 -6.53
N LEU A 26 13.36 -5.38 -6.11
CA LEU A 26 13.15 -4.14 -6.86
C LEU A 26 13.91 -4.13 -8.19
N GLN A 27 15.16 -4.55 -8.21
CA GLN A 27 15.94 -4.69 -9.45
C GLN A 27 15.27 -5.66 -10.43
N LEU A 28 14.80 -6.80 -9.93
CA LEU A 28 14.05 -7.77 -10.71
C LEU A 28 12.70 -7.20 -11.21
N PHE A 29 12.01 -6.42 -10.39
CA PHE A 29 10.77 -5.75 -10.81
C PHE A 29 11.07 -4.73 -11.93
N LYS A 30 12.12 -3.91 -11.79
CA LYS A 30 12.53 -2.89 -12.77
C LYS A 30 13.08 -3.51 -14.06
N ASN A 31 13.74 -4.66 -13.97
CA ASN A 31 14.24 -5.41 -15.11
C ASN A 31 13.79 -6.90 -15.03
N PRO A 32 12.55 -7.22 -15.48
CA PRO A 32 12.03 -8.58 -15.46
C PRO A 32 12.81 -9.57 -16.36
N ASN A 33 13.61 -9.06 -17.30
CA ASN A 33 14.40 -9.84 -18.26
C ASN A 33 15.89 -9.49 -18.15
N PRO A 34 16.55 -9.84 -17.02
CA PRO A 34 17.94 -9.43 -16.78
C PRO A 34 18.96 -10.06 -17.73
N ASN A 35 18.59 -11.13 -18.42
CA ASN A 35 19.46 -11.86 -19.36
C ASN A 35 19.11 -11.59 -20.83
N ALA A 36 18.27 -10.59 -21.12
CA ALA A 36 18.14 -10.10 -22.49
C ALA A 36 19.46 -9.42 -22.85
N ASN A 37 20.18 -9.91 -23.85
CA ASN A 37 21.48 -9.34 -24.22
C ASN A 37 21.28 -7.90 -24.72
N ASP A 38 22.17 -6.98 -24.37
CA ASP A 38 22.12 -5.57 -24.82
C ASP A 38 22.18 -5.42 -26.36
N THR A 39 22.63 -6.46 -27.06
CA THR A 39 22.62 -6.60 -28.53
C THR A 39 21.29 -7.08 -29.12
N GLU A 40 20.35 -7.57 -28.31
CA GLU A 40 19.00 -7.91 -28.78
C GLU A 40 18.16 -6.62 -28.82
N ALA A 41 17.55 -6.34 -29.97
CA ALA A 41 16.65 -5.18 -30.11
C ALA A 41 15.64 -5.15 -28.94
N PRO A 42 15.32 -3.96 -28.39
CA PRO A 42 14.38 -3.84 -27.27
C PRO A 42 13.13 -4.66 -27.57
N PRO A 43 12.60 -5.41 -26.58
CA PRO A 43 11.43 -6.24 -26.83
C PRO A 43 10.33 -5.37 -27.44
N LEU A 44 9.81 -5.81 -28.59
CA LEU A 44 8.79 -5.11 -29.38
C LEU A 44 7.56 -4.66 -28.55
N LYS A 45 7.36 -5.27 -27.38
CA LYS A 45 6.33 -4.93 -26.41
C LYS A 45 6.94 -4.80 -25.02
N PRO A 46 6.66 -3.70 -24.28
CA PRO A 46 7.08 -3.56 -22.90
C PRO A 46 6.46 -4.66 -22.02
N PHE A 47 7.16 -5.04 -20.95
CA PHE A 47 6.64 -6.01 -19.99
C PHE A 47 5.30 -5.52 -19.42
N ARG A 48 4.34 -6.44 -19.31
CA ARG A 48 3.00 -6.16 -18.80
C ARG A 48 2.92 -6.61 -17.35
N TYR A 49 2.97 -5.64 -16.43
CA TYR A 49 2.73 -5.90 -15.02
C TYR A 49 1.24 -6.16 -14.78
N ASN A 50 0.94 -6.88 -13.71
CA ASN A 50 -0.40 -7.06 -13.18
C ASN A 50 -0.40 -6.62 -11.72
N LEU A 51 -1.58 -6.57 -11.10
CA LEU A 51 -1.73 -6.12 -9.72
C LEU A 51 -0.85 -6.89 -8.73
N LEU A 52 -0.73 -8.22 -8.92
CA LEU A 52 0.07 -9.08 -8.04
C LEU A 52 1.56 -8.66 -8.02
N HIS A 53 2.14 -8.27 -9.16
CA HIS A 53 3.52 -7.79 -9.17
C HIS A 53 3.70 -6.53 -8.31
N TYR A 54 2.77 -5.58 -8.42
CA TYR A 54 2.78 -4.35 -7.64
C TYR A 54 2.57 -4.63 -6.15
N ASP A 55 1.58 -5.45 -5.79
CA ASP A 55 1.32 -5.82 -4.39
C ASP A 55 2.54 -6.49 -3.73
N LEU A 56 3.17 -7.45 -4.42
CA LEU A 56 4.35 -8.14 -3.91
C LEU A 56 5.52 -7.19 -3.66
N ILE A 57 5.84 -6.31 -4.62
CA ILE A 57 6.98 -5.40 -4.47
C ILE A 57 6.70 -4.29 -3.44
N ILE A 58 5.49 -3.70 -3.45
CA ILE A 58 5.07 -2.69 -2.46
C ILE A 58 5.13 -3.28 -1.06
N THR A 59 4.57 -4.48 -0.86
CA THR A 59 4.61 -5.17 0.44
C THR A 59 6.03 -5.42 0.91
N LYS A 60 6.93 -5.81 -0.01
CA LYS A 60 8.33 -6.12 0.35
C LYS A 60 9.12 -4.86 0.71
N LEU A 61 8.95 -3.77 -0.04
CA LEU A 61 9.59 -2.48 0.23
C LEU A 61 9.05 -1.85 1.53
N GLY A 62 7.73 -1.85 1.72
CA GLY A 62 7.08 -1.31 2.90
C GLY A 62 7.48 -2.03 4.19
N ARG A 63 7.60 -3.37 4.15
CA ARG A 63 8.15 -4.15 5.29
C ARG A 63 9.60 -3.84 5.59
N ALA A 64 10.39 -3.51 4.56
CA ALA A 64 11.79 -3.13 4.69
C ALA A 64 11.99 -1.64 5.03
N LYS A 65 10.91 -0.85 5.17
CA LYS A 65 10.94 0.62 5.37
C LYS A 65 11.68 1.37 4.25
N MET A 66 11.71 0.79 3.05
CA MET A 66 12.26 1.41 1.84
C MET A 66 11.20 2.28 1.18
N PHE A 67 10.86 3.40 1.83
CA PHE A 67 9.70 4.20 1.48
C PHE A 67 9.87 5.00 0.20
N ASP A 68 11.07 5.51 -0.09
CA ASP A 68 11.35 6.24 -1.33
C ASP A 68 11.11 5.34 -2.55
N GLU A 69 11.61 4.11 -2.51
CA GLU A 69 11.39 3.15 -3.59
C GLU A 69 9.93 2.69 -3.64
N MET A 70 9.27 2.53 -2.49
CA MET A 70 7.84 2.21 -2.46
C MET A 70 7.00 3.31 -3.12
N GLN A 71 7.32 4.59 -2.88
CA GLN A 71 6.67 5.73 -3.55
C GLN A 71 6.92 5.74 -5.05
N GLN A 72 8.14 5.41 -5.51
CA GLN A 72 8.42 5.25 -6.94
C GLN A 72 7.52 4.18 -7.59
N ILE A 73 7.31 3.05 -6.89
CA ILE A 73 6.42 2.00 -7.39
C ILE A 73 4.95 2.44 -7.39
N LEU A 74 4.48 3.17 -6.36
CA LEU A 74 3.13 3.72 -6.34
C LEU A 74 2.92 4.73 -7.49
N HIS A 75 3.92 5.57 -7.76
CA HIS A 75 3.90 6.47 -8.91
C HIS A 75 3.83 5.68 -10.22
N GLN A 76 4.59 4.60 -10.36
CA GLN A 76 4.52 3.72 -11.53
C GLN A 76 3.12 3.09 -11.67
N LEU A 77 2.54 2.58 -10.58
CA LEU A 77 1.19 2.01 -10.55
C LEU A 77 0.13 3.03 -10.98
N LYS A 78 0.25 4.30 -10.55
CA LYS A 78 -0.65 5.38 -10.92
C LYS A 78 -0.72 5.61 -12.43
N HIS A 79 0.41 5.44 -13.12
CA HIS A 79 0.54 5.69 -14.55
C HIS A 79 0.32 4.42 -15.40
N ASP A 80 0.22 3.24 -14.79
CA ASP A 80 -0.03 1.99 -15.52
C ASP A 80 -1.54 1.78 -15.73
N THR A 81 -2.08 2.37 -16.79
CA THR A 81 -3.51 2.35 -17.14
C THR A 81 -4.11 0.96 -17.38
N ARG A 82 -3.27 -0.09 -17.42
CA ARG A 82 -3.68 -1.49 -17.63
C ARG A 82 -3.96 -2.23 -16.33
N VAL A 83 -3.59 -1.64 -15.19
CA VAL A 83 -3.76 -2.23 -13.86
C VAL A 83 -4.76 -1.40 -13.08
N ILE A 84 -5.76 -2.06 -12.52
CA ILE A 84 -6.74 -1.43 -11.62
C ILE A 84 -6.27 -1.71 -10.19
N PRO A 85 -5.81 -0.70 -9.44
CA PRO A 85 -5.41 -0.89 -8.05
C PRO A 85 -6.60 -1.28 -7.18
N GLU A 86 -6.34 -2.09 -6.15
CA GLU A 86 -7.35 -2.46 -5.15
C GLU A 86 -7.11 -1.73 -3.82
N GLU A 87 -8.17 -1.50 -3.06
CA GLU A 87 -8.14 -0.84 -1.75
C GLU A 87 -7.08 -1.45 -0.81
N ILE A 88 -6.91 -2.78 -0.85
CA ILE A 88 -5.99 -3.51 0.04
C ILE A 88 -4.53 -3.04 -0.08
N ILE A 89 -4.08 -2.64 -1.27
CA ILE A 89 -2.71 -2.13 -1.47
C ILE A 89 -2.51 -0.85 -0.66
N PHE A 90 -3.48 0.06 -0.69
CA PHE A 90 -3.41 1.33 0.04
C PHE A 90 -3.52 1.11 1.54
N CYS A 91 -4.40 0.20 2.00
CA CYS A 91 -4.43 -0.19 3.41
C CYS A 91 -3.07 -0.72 3.90
N ASN A 92 -2.39 -1.54 3.09
CA ASN A 92 -1.04 -2.01 3.42
C ASN A 92 -0.04 -0.86 3.51
N VAL A 93 -0.05 0.07 2.55
CA VAL A 93 0.82 1.25 2.54
C VAL A 93 0.60 2.15 3.75
N ILE A 94 -0.66 2.48 4.06
CA ILE A 94 -1.06 3.25 5.26
C ILE A 94 -0.54 2.55 6.53
N SER A 95 -0.69 1.23 6.60
CA SER A 95 -0.18 0.43 7.73
C SER A 95 1.35 0.40 7.83
N PHE A 96 2.08 0.43 6.70
CA PHE A 96 3.53 0.51 6.71
C PHE A 96 4.00 1.86 7.26
N TYR A 97 3.42 2.96 6.78
CA TYR A 97 3.72 4.31 7.27
C TYR A 97 3.35 4.49 8.75
N GLY A 98 2.17 4.01 9.17
CA GLY A 98 1.73 4.07 10.56
C GLY A 98 2.69 3.37 11.52
N ARG A 99 3.14 2.15 11.17
CA ARG A 99 4.14 1.42 11.98
C ARG A 99 5.53 2.08 11.99
N ALA A 100 5.84 2.88 10.96
CA ALA A 100 7.06 3.67 10.90
C ALA A 100 6.93 5.06 11.55
N ARG A 101 5.79 5.39 12.16
CA ARG A 101 5.49 6.71 12.76
C ARG A 101 5.49 7.86 11.73
N LEU A 102 5.28 7.55 10.45
CA LEU A 102 5.22 8.52 9.35
C LEU A 102 3.76 8.89 9.04
N LEU A 103 3.07 9.49 10.01
CA LEU A 103 1.63 9.72 9.93
C LEU A 103 1.21 10.59 8.73
N GLU A 104 1.94 11.66 8.43
CA GLU A 104 1.60 12.56 7.32
C GLU A 104 1.59 11.82 5.97
N HIS A 105 2.50 10.85 5.80
CA HIS A 105 2.53 10.02 4.60
C HIS A 105 1.34 9.04 4.57
N ALA A 106 0.92 8.52 5.72
CA ALA A 106 -0.27 7.67 5.82
C ALA A 106 -1.55 8.45 5.47
N LEU A 107 -1.69 9.69 5.95
CA LEU A 107 -2.79 10.58 5.61
C LEU A 107 -2.79 10.93 4.12
N GLN A 108 -1.64 11.32 3.58
CA GLN A 108 -1.49 11.62 2.16
C GLN A 108 -1.92 10.45 1.27
N VAL A 109 -1.50 9.22 1.59
CA VAL A 109 -1.90 8.03 0.81
C VAL A 109 -3.41 7.81 0.87
N PHE A 110 -4.02 7.92 2.06
CA PHE A 110 -5.48 7.83 2.19
C PHE A 110 -6.17 8.89 1.34
N ASP A 111 -5.63 10.12 1.32
CA ASP A 111 -6.19 11.21 0.54
C ASP A 111 -6.01 11.04 -0.97
N GLU A 112 -4.92 10.41 -1.40
CA GLU A 112 -4.64 10.18 -2.81
C GLU A 112 -5.40 8.99 -3.42
N MET A 113 -6.00 8.09 -2.62
CA MET A 113 -6.71 6.89 -3.13
C MET A 113 -7.70 7.19 -4.28
N PRO A 114 -8.55 8.25 -4.23
CA PRO A 114 -9.46 8.56 -5.34
C PRO A 114 -8.73 8.93 -6.63
N SER A 115 -7.51 9.47 -6.55
CA SER A 115 -6.67 9.76 -7.74
C SER A 115 -6.15 8.50 -8.43
N PHE A 116 -6.23 7.35 -7.77
CA PHE A 116 -5.99 6.02 -8.35
C PHE A 116 -7.29 5.35 -8.82
N ASN A 117 -8.42 6.07 -8.80
CA ASN A 117 -9.78 5.55 -9.01
C ASN A 117 -10.20 4.49 -7.98
N VAL A 118 -9.66 4.57 -6.76
CA VAL A 118 -9.98 3.67 -5.66
C VAL A 118 -10.83 4.40 -4.63
N GLN A 119 -12.03 3.88 -4.37
CA GLN A 119 -12.92 4.44 -3.36
C GLN A 119 -12.40 4.13 -1.95
N ARG A 120 -12.49 5.14 -1.07
CA ARG A 120 -12.20 4.97 0.36
C ARG A 120 -13.40 4.29 1.00
N THR A 121 -13.18 3.20 1.73
CA THR A 121 -14.22 2.54 2.52
C THR A 121 -13.91 2.58 4.01
N VAL A 122 -14.83 2.06 4.83
CA VAL A 122 -14.63 1.85 6.27
C VAL A 122 -13.34 1.08 6.55
N LYS A 123 -12.92 0.16 5.67
CA LYS A 123 -11.67 -0.60 5.82
C LYS A 123 -10.43 0.31 5.73
N SER A 124 -10.31 1.11 4.69
CA SER A 124 -9.21 2.09 4.56
C SER A 124 -9.20 3.12 5.69
N LEU A 125 -10.38 3.57 6.13
CA LEU A 125 -10.51 4.50 7.25
C LEU A 125 -10.07 3.88 8.57
N ASN A 126 -10.52 2.65 8.89
CA ASN A 126 -10.09 1.92 10.09
C ASN A 126 -8.58 1.69 10.08
N THR A 127 -8.01 1.46 8.90
CA THR A 127 -6.55 1.30 8.75
C THR A 127 -5.82 2.60 9.09
N LEU A 128 -6.33 3.75 8.65
CA LEU A 128 -5.78 5.06 9.00
C LEU A 128 -5.94 5.38 10.49
N LEU A 129 -7.09 5.10 11.08
CA LEU A 129 -7.33 5.29 12.53
C LEU A 129 -6.38 4.42 13.36
N ASN A 130 -6.11 3.18 12.93
CA ASN A 130 -5.12 2.33 13.58
C ASN A 130 -3.69 2.87 13.44
N ALA A 131 -3.34 3.48 12.31
CA ALA A 131 -2.05 4.16 12.13
C ALA A 131 -1.91 5.36 13.07
N LEU A 132 -2.97 6.16 13.24
CA LEU A 132 -3.03 7.27 14.20
C LEU A 132 -2.86 6.82 15.66
N LEU A 133 -3.58 5.76 16.05
CA LEU A 133 -3.42 5.14 17.36
C LEU A 133 -1.99 4.67 17.57
N THR A 134 -1.46 3.93 16.59
CA THR A 134 -0.08 3.44 16.63
C THR A 134 0.89 4.59 16.82
N CYS A 135 0.63 5.76 16.22
CA CYS A 135 1.44 6.97 16.37
C CYS A 135 1.21 7.75 17.69
N GLY A 136 0.19 7.40 18.48
CA GLY A 136 -0.19 8.13 19.71
C GLY A 136 -0.91 9.46 19.45
N LYS A 137 -1.47 9.65 18.25
CA LYS A 137 -2.13 10.91 17.84
C LYS A 137 -3.64 10.82 18.06
N LEU A 138 -4.04 10.71 19.33
CA LEU A 138 -5.43 10.50 19.74
C LEU A 138 -6.35 11.66 19.39
N ASP A 139 -5.89 12.90 19.48
CA ASP A 139 -6.73 14.08 19.18
C ASP A 139 -7.11 14.12 17.70
N ARG A 140 -6.12 13.96 16.82
CA ARG A 140 -6.32 13.83 15.36
C ARG A 140 -7.22 12.65 14.99
N MET A 141 -7.12 11.53 15.72
CA MET A 141 -8.00 10.39 15.53
C MET A 141 -9.45 10.72 15.86
N LYS A 142 -9.71 11.46 16.95
CA LYS A 142 -11.05 11.91 17.32
C LYS A 142 -11.62 12.90 16.32
N GLU A 143 -10.81 13.85 15.86
CA GLU A 143 -11.18 14.81 14.81
C GLU A 143 -11.66 14.10 13.54
N LEU A 144 -10.89 13.12 13.04
CA LEU A 144 -11.28 12.35 11.87
C LEU A 144 -12.54 11.51 12.12
N PHE A 145 -12.68 10.91 13.30
CA PHE A 145 -13.86 10.15 13.63
C PHE A 145 -15.14 11.00 13.57
N ILE A 146 -15.06 12.25 14.05
CA ILE A 146 -16.16 13.22 13.99
C ILE A 146 -16.38 13.72 12.56
N SER A 147 -15.31 14.06 11.82
CA SER A 147 -15.41 14.67 10.48
C SER A 147 -16.08 13.76 9.45
N PHE A 148 -15.89 12.44 9.56
CA PHE A 148 -16.54 11.46 8.67
C PHE A 148 -17.99 11.15 9.09
N ASN A 149 -18.55 11.87 10.07
CA ASN A 149 -19.93 11.72 10.59
C ASN A 149 -20.32 10.25 10.80
N LEU A 150 -19.37 9.46 11.31
CA LEU A 150 -19.51 8.03 11.41
C LEU A 150 -20.47 7.71 12.56
N LYS A 151 -21.60 7.08 12.25
CA LYS A 151 -22.40 6.43 13.28
C LYS A 151 -21.57 5.30 13.89
N ALA A 152 -21.37 5.37 15.21
CA ALA A 152 -20.39 4.59 15.96
C ALA A 152 -20.43 3.07 15.73
N ILE A 153 -21.57 2.51 15.34
CA ILE A 153 -21.81 1.06 15.36
C ILE A 153 -20.99 0.28 14.32
N ALA A 154 -20.87 0.77 13.07
CA ALA A 154 -20.17 0.02 12.01
C ALA A 154 -18.63 0.17 12.07
N VAL A 155 -18.14 1.28 12.63
CA VAL A 155 -16.69 1.53 12.77
C VAL A 155 -16.14 0.64 13.86
N LEU A 156 -16.82 0.57 15.02
CA LEU A 156 -16.38 -0.18 16.20
C LEU A 156 -16.08 -1.64 15.87
N ASP A 157 -16.93 -2.36 15.14
CA ASP A 157 -16.71 -3.79 14.85
C ASP A 157 -15.41 -4.10 14.09
N GLY A 158 -14.94 -3.16 13.27
CA GLY A 158 -13.67 -3.27 12.55
C GLY A 158 -12.45 -2.71 13.30
N LEU A 159 -12.62 -2.18 14.51
CA LEU A 159 -11.51 -1.66 15.32
C LEU A 159 -10.85 -2.76 16.16
N CYS A 160 -9.53 -2.67 16.33
CA CYS A 160 -8.84 -3.45 17.35
C CYS A 160 -9.38 -3.10 18.75
N SER A 161 -9.38 -4.07 19.67
CA SER A 161 -9.95 -3.95 21.03
C SER A 161 -9.53 -2.67 21.77
N ASN A 162 -8.30 -2.19 21.56
CA ASN A 162 -7.78 -0.96 22.15
C ASN A 162 -8.51 0.30 21.66
N LEU A 163 -8.89 0.37 20.39
CA LEU A 163 -9.60 1.53 19.83
C LEU A 163 -11.06 1.58 20.29
N LYS A 164 -11.70 0.41 20.47
CA LYS A 164 -13.05 0.30 21.03
C LYS A 164 -13.10 0.92 22.43
N ILE A 165 -12.11 0.62 23.28
CA ILE A 165 -12.02 1.17 24.65
C ILE A 165 -11.84 2.70 24.59
N ILE A 166 -10.87 3.19 23.81
CA ILE A 166 -10.57 4.63 23.73
C ILE A 166 -11.76 5.44 23.21
N MET A 167 -12.48 4.92 22.21
CA MET A 167 -13.65 5.60 21.66
C MET A 167 -14.87 5.51 22.57
N ASN A 168 -15.02 4.42 23.33
CA ASN A 168 -16.09 4.29 24.32
C ASN A 168 -15.87 5.21 25.52
N ASP A 169 -14.64 5.35 26.01
CA ASP A 169 -14.28 6.31 27.08
C ASP A 169 -14.47 7.76 26.64
N SER A 170 -14.29 8.05 25.34
CA SER A 170 -14.51 9.39 24.79
C SER A 170 -15.98 9.80 24.73
N GLN A 171 -16.91 8.83 24.70
CA GLN A 171 -18.35 9.08 24.78
C GLN A 171 -18.83 9.39 26.20
N VAL A 172 -17.97 9.29 27.23
CA VAL A 172 -18.31 9.57 28.64
C VAL A 172 -17.90 11.00 29.06
N ARG A 173 -17.37 11.85 28.16
CA ARG A 173 -17.08 13.26 28.49
C ARG A 173 -17.60 14.24 27.44
N VAL A 174 -18.90 14.16 27.18
CA VAL A 174 -19.69 15.33 26.78
C VAL A 174 -20.81 15.49 27.82
N THR A 175 -20.43 15.96 29.01
CA THR A 175 -21.38 16.44 30.03
C THR A 175 -20.79 17.71 30.64
N GLY A 176 -21.48 18.83 30.47
CA GLY A 176 -21.13 20.14 31.02
C GLY A 176 -21.45 21.25 30.03
#